data_AF-A0A173MBR6-F1
#
_entry.id   AF-A0A173MBR6-F1
#
_cell.length_a   1.000
_cell.length_b   1.000
_cell.length_c   1.000
_cell.angle_alpha   90.00
_cell.angle_beta   90.00
_cell.angle_gamma   90.00
#
_symmetry.space_group_name_H-M   'P 1'
#
loop_
_entity.id
_entity.type
_entity.pdbx_description
1 polymer ?
#
loop_
_entity_poly.entity_id
_entity_poly.type
_entity_poly.pdbx_seq_one_letter_code
_entity_poly.pdbx_strand_id
1 'polypeptide(L)'
;MALINFKLKHPANIIPWGDAPDTSMDWFGLTDGEYWLDVNKATLYEYTREVLSGNHVNDSCYVDYPIARLLEDWTSIFESIAEPVPDAFYTIAQSNNYLYRFYEAAQNWFDNLSQDPSIDANAHYDSYDKAIEWIYSRTLTAMHLTSGPGISFFRNRNNISIVWKADHLTENNIPVWTAQDGEVAMEYATFIHEIEDFGHRFFTAMDAQVQIAVEKNWGTTQVNKERLIQEQQERRAGFQQKLSILNGQPTKHTEWNVINSMITKMFS
;
A
#
# COMPACT_ATOMS: atom_id res chain seq x y z
N MET A 1 3.52 -19.49 -3.02
CA MET A 1 4.27 -18.23 -3.22
C MET A 1 3.74 -17.28 -2.16
N ALA A 2 4.62 -16.52 -1.51
CA ALA A 2 4.18 -15.56 -0.50
C ALA A 2 3.48 -14.38 -1.19
N LEU A 3 2.44 -13.83 -0.58
CA LEU A 3 1.72 -12.67 -1.09
C LEU A 3 2.63 -11.44 -1.20
N ILE A 4 3.56 -11.29 -0.26
CA ILE A 4 4.41 -10.10 -0.10
C ILE A 4 5.86 -10.53 -0.14
N ASN A 5 6.58 -10.04 -1.13
CA ASN A 5 7.96 -10.39 -1.35
C ASN A 5 8.83 -9.14 -1.31
N PHE A 6 10.05 -9.32 -0.83
CA PHE A 6 11.03 -8.25 -0.74
C PHE A 6 12.44 -8.82 -0.79
N LYS A 7 13.40 -7.95 -1.09
CA LYS A 7 14.82 -8.22 -0.94
C LYS A 7 15.55 -6.94 -0.51
N LEU A 8 16.16 -7.00 0.67
CA LEU A 8 16.97 -5.90 1.19
C LEU A 8 18.29 -5.80 0.44
N LYS A 9 18.74 -4.58 0.16
CA LYS A 9 20.11 -4.32 -0.28
C LYS A 9 21.06 -4.59 0.88
N HIS A 10 22.20 -5.20 0.59
CA HIS A 10 23.24 -5.38 1.60
C HIS A 10 23.71 -4.01 2.12
N PRO A 11 24.00 -3.81 3.43
CA PRO A 11 24.38 -2.50 3.98
C PRO A 11 25.61 -1.85 3.34
N ALA A 12 26.47 -2.63 2.67
CA ALA A 12 27.61 -2.11 1.90
C ALA A 12 27.19 -1.38 0.61
N ASN A 13 26.00 -1.67 0.08
CA ASN A 13 25.48 -1.16 -1.19
C ASN A 13 24.43 -0.07 -1.00
N ILE A 14 24.06 0.25 0.24
CA ILE A 14 23.11 1.32 0.57
C ILE A 14 23.87 2.64 0.62
N ILE A 15 23.36 3.64 -0.08
CA ILE A 15 23.90 5.01 -0.06
C ILE A 15 23.44 5.69 1.23
N PRO A 16 24.37 6.17 2.09
CA PRO A 16 24.02 6.98 3.25
C PRO A 16 23.29 8.26 2.87
N TRP A 17 22.45 8.74 3.77
CA TRP A 17 21.63 9.94 3.57
C TRP A 17 22.49 11.20 3.72
N GLY A 18 22.17 12.24 2.96
CA GLY A 18 22.89 13.52 2.97
C GLY A 18 24.06 13.58 1.99
N ASP A 19 24.72 14.73 1.97
CA ASP A 19 25.88 14.98 1.11
C ASP A 19 27.18 14.83 1.90
N ALA A 20 28.25 14.39 1.23
CA ALA A 20 29.54 14.31 1.87
C ALA A 20 30.05 15.70 2.30
N PRO A 21 30.64 15.84 3.52
CA PRO A 21 30.99 14.78 4.47
C PRO A 21 29.86 14.41 5.46
N ASP A 22 28.78 15.19 5.51
CA ASP A 22 27.72 15.15 6.52
C ASP A 22 26.65 14.11 6.17
N THR A 23 27.08 12.85 6.11
CA THR A 23 26.19 11.71 5.82
C THR A 23 25.73 10.99 7.08
N SER A 24 24.54 10.37 7.03
CA SER A 24 23.98 9.57 8.12
C SER A 24 23.38 8.24 7.63
N MET A 25 23.28 7.28 8.53
CA MET A 25 22.51 6.05 8.33
C MET A 25 21.66 5.76 9.56
N ASP A 26 20.38 5.48 9.32
CA ASP A 26 19.41 5.09 10.34
C ASP A 26 18.71 3.77 9.98
N TRP A 27 17.76 3.36 10.82
CA TRP A 27 17.05 2.10 10.62
C TRP A 27 16.23 2.09 9.32
N PHE A 28 15.62 3.23 8.97
CA PHE A 28 14.81 3.36 7.75
C PHE A 28 15.66 3.19 6.49
N GLY A 29 16.83 3.84 6.45
CA GLY A 29 17.80 3.69 5.36
C GLY A 29 18.28 2.25 5.17
N LEU A 30 18.40 1.47 6.25
CA LEU A 30 18.75 0.05 6.17
C LEU A 30 17.66 -0.83 5.53
N THR A 31 16.44 -0.31 5.38
CA THR A 31 15.34 -1.00 4.70
C THR A 31 15.33 -0.80 3.19
N ASP A 32 16.34 -0.13 2.61
CA ASP A 32 16.47 0.03 1.16
C ASP A 32 16.55 -1.33 0.46
N GLY A 33 15.76 -1.50 -0.61
CA GLY A 33 15.52 -2.80 -1.23
C GLY A 33 14.39 -2.79 -2.25
N GLU A 34 14.11 -3.95 -2.81
CA GLU A 34 13.03 -4.16 -3.77
C GLU A 34 11.85 -4.90 -3.16
N TYR A 35 10.63 -4.63 -3.63
CA TYR A 35 9.42 -5.36 -3.24
C TYR A 35 8.42 -5.55 -4.37
N TRP A 36 7.61 -6.60 -4.23
CA TRP A 36 6.50 -6.91 -5.12
C TRP A 36 5.43 -7.73 -4.39
N LEU A 37 4.21 -7.75 -4.93
CA LEU A 37 3.12 -8.57 -4.41
C LEU A 37 2.71 -9.61 -5.45
N ASP A 38 2.69 -10.89 -5.06
CA ASP A 38 2.20 -11.97 -5.92
C ASP A 38 0.74 -12.26 -5.57
N VAL A 39 -0.17 -11.77 -6.41
CA VAL A 39 -1.61 -11.85 -6.21
C VAL A 39 -2.21 -12.74 -7.31
N ASN A 40 -2.47 -14.01 -6.97
CA ASN A 40 -2.95 -15.03 -7.92
C ASN A 40 -1.97 -15.25 -9.10
N LYS A 41 -2.31 -14.73 -10.28
CA LYS A 41 -1.48 -14.82 -11.51
C LYS A 41 -0.82 -13.48 -11.88
N ALA A 42 -1.02 -12.45 -11.07
CA ALA A 42 -0.47 -11.12 -11.28
C ALA A 42 0.66 -10.86 -10.28
N THR A 43 1.70 -10.15 -10.74
CA THR A 43 2.77 -9.64 -9.90
C THR A 43 2.67 -8.11 -9.91
N LEU A 44 2.23 -7.54 -8.79
CA LEU A 44 2.08 -6.10 -8.62
C LEU A 44 3.43 -5.49 -8.24
N TYR A 45 3.65 -4.24 -8.65
CA TYR A 45 4.93 -3.52 -8.51
C TYR A 45 6.09 -4.12 -9.32
N GLU A 46 5.78 -4.84 -10.40
CA GLU A 46 6.75 -5.23 -11.44
C GLU A 46 6.57 -4.35 -12.68
N TYR A 47 7.64 -3.65 -13.06
CA TYR A 47 7.69 -2.79 -14.23
C TYR A 47 7.80 -3.60 -15.53
N THR A 48 7.20 -3.08 -16.59
CA THR A 48 7.48 -3.60 -17.94
C THR A 48 8.92 -3.29 -18.36
N ARG A 49 9.50 -4.13 -19.22
CA ARG A 49 10.88 -3.92 -19.71
C ARG A 49 11.00 -2.63 -20.53
N GLU A 50 9.95 -2.28 -21.24
CA GLU A 50 9.84 -1.10 -22.07
C GLU A 50 10.04 0.17 -21.23
N VAL A 51 9.44 0.25 -20.03
CA VAL A 51 9.63 1.37 -19.11
C VAL A 51 11.07 1.45 -18.60
N LEU A 52 11.69 0.30 -18.31
CA LEU A 52 13.05 0.24 -17.77
C LEU A 52 14.13 0.52 -18.82
N SER A 53 13.85 0.23 -20.09
CA SER A 53 14.79 0.35 -21.22
C SER A 53 15.27 1.79 -21.49
N GLY A 54 14.64 2.79 -20.86
CA GLY A 54 14.96 4.20 -21.02
C GLY A 54 16.06 4.75 -20.10
N ASN A 55 16.35 4.16 -18.92
CA ASN A 55 17.23 4.82 -17.94
C ASN A 55 17.85 3.96 -16.81
N HIS A 56 17.72 2.62 -16.78
CA HIS A 56 18.19 1.84 -15.63
C HIS A 56 19.17 0.70 -16.00
N VAL A 57 20.38 0.79 -15.46
CA VAL A 57 21.45 -0.23 -15.45
C VAL A 57 21.20 -1.28 -14.35
N ASN A 58 20.05 -1.25 -13.67
CA ASN A 58 19.74 -2.16 -12.58
C ASN A 58 18.96 -3.36 -13.13
N ASP A 59 19.41 -4.58 -12.82
CA ASP A 59 18.80 -5.84 -13.30
C ASP A 59 17.41 -6.13 -12.70
N SER A 60 16.95 -5.31 -11.74
CA SER A 60 15.65 -5.49 -11.10
C SER A 60 14.52 -4.90 -11.93
N CYS A 61 13.42 -5.65 -12.01
CA CYS A 61 12.17 -5.19 -12.61
C CYS A 61 11.15 -4.75 -11.54
N TYR A 62 11.51 -4.72 -10.26
CA TYR A 62 10.59 -4.41 -9.17
C TYR A 62 10.77 -2.99 -8.66
N VAL A 63 9.80 -2.51 -7.88
CA VAL A 63 9.93 -1.23 -7.17
C VAL A 63 11.09 -1.32 -6.19
N ASP A 64 12.09 -0.44 -6.37
CA ASP A 64 13.27 -0.28 -5.52
C ASP A 64 13.10 0.96 -4.62
N TYR A 65 12.68 0.72 -3.38
CA TYR A 65 12.37 1.76 -2.40
C TYR A 65 12.40 1.18 -0.98
N PRO A 66 12.70 1.97 0.09
CA PRO A 66 12.65 1.50 1.46
C PRO A 66 11.39 0.68 1.82
N ILE A 67 11.58 -0.59 2.16
CA ILE A 67 10.50 -1.54 2.49
C ILE A 67 9.67 -1.05 3.69
N ALA A 68 10.29 -0.29 4.59
CA ALA A 68 9.60 0.34 5.71
C ALA A 68 8.43 1.21 5.25
N ARG A 69 8.51 1.88 4.08
CA ARG A 69 7.42 2.71 3.57
C ARG A 69 6.19 1.89 3.22
N LEU A 70 6.38 0.77 2.52
CA LEU A 70 5.30 -0.18 2.23
C LEU A 70 4.66 -0.69 3.52
N LEU A 71 5.47 -1.06 4.50
CA LEU A 71 5.00 -1.54 5.81
C LEU A 71 4.18 -0.47 6.54
N GLU A 72 4.64 0.77 6.56
CA GLU A 72 3.95 1.89 7.21
C GLU A 72 2.61 2.19 6.54
N ASP A 73 2.60 2.32 5.21
CA ASP A 73 1.40 2.59 4.43
C ASP A 73 0.36 1.47 4.62
N TRP A 74 0.79 0.21 4.55
CA TRP A 74 -0.13 -0.92 4.67
C TRP A 74 -0.67 -1.11 6.08
N THR A 75 0.20 -1.03 7.10
CA THR A 75 -0.25 -1.19 8.48
C THR A 75 -1.14 -0.04 8.95
N SER A 76 -1.14 1.10 8.26
CA SER A 76 -2.04 2.23 8.53
C SER A 76 -3.50 1.95 8.19
N ILE A 77 -3.78 1.01 7.28
CA ILE A 77 -5.15 0.68 6.84
C ILE A 77 -5.71 -0.60 7.48
N PHE A 78 -4.99 -1.24 8.41
CA PHE A 78 -5.40 -2.51 9.02
C PHE A 78 -6.76 -2.46 9.74
N GLU A 79 -7.08 -1.36 10.41
CA GLU A 79 -8.41 -1.17 11.03
C GLU A 79 -9.53 -1.24 9.97
N SER A 80 -9.37 -0.52 8.87
CA SER A 80 -10.34 -0.51 7.77
C SER A 80 -10.46 -1.87 7.08
N ILE A 81 -9.33 -2.59 6.92
CA ILE A 81 -9.30 -3.95 6.38
C ILE A 81 -10.02 -4.94 7.30
N ALA A 82 -9.81 -4.82 8.62
CA ALA A 82 -10.43 -5.69 9.62
C ALA A 82 -11.94 -5.47 9.71
N GLU A 83 -12.42 -4.26 9.42
CA GLU A 83 -13.84 -3.94 9.40
C GLU A 83 -14.59 -4.61 8.23
N PRO A 84 -15.57 -5.49 8.51
CA PRO A 84 -16.36 -6.14 7.45
C PRO A 84 -17.25 -5.13 6.73
N VAL A 85 -17.21 -5.19 5.40
CA VAL A 85 -18.06 -4.45 4.47
C VAL A 85 -19.41 -5.17 4.34
N PRO A 86 -20.56 -4.46 4.46
CA PRO A 86 -21.89 -5.04 4.28
C PRO A 86 -22.09 -5.63 2.88
N ASP A 87 -22.91 -6.67 2.77
CA ASP A 87 -23.10 -7.46 1.54
C ASP A 87 -23.43 -6.61 0.30
N ALA A 88 -24.23 -5.54 0.46
CA ALA A 88 -24.57 -4.63 -0.64
C ALA A 88 -23.35 -3.87 -1.19
N PHE A 89 -22.49 -3.36 -0.31
CA PHE A 89 -21.25 -2.68 -0.70
C PHE A 89 -20.19 -3.67 -1.19
N TYR A 90 -20.10 -4.83 -0.55
CA TYR A 90 -19.15 -5.87 -0.94
C TYR A 90 -19.44 -6.40 -2.36
N THR A 91 -20.72 -6.47 -2.76
CA THR A 91 -21.11 -6.85 -4.13
C THR A 91 -20.49 -5.93 -5.18
N ILE A 92 -20.35 -4.64 -4.88
CA ILE A 92 -19.67 -3.65 -5.73
C ILE A 92 -18.16 -3.81 -5.59
N ALA A 93 -17.67 -3.87 -4.34
CA ALA A 93 -16.25 -3.77 -4.01
C ALA A 93 -15.41 -4.98 -4.41
N GLN A 94 -16.02 -6.17 -4.50
CA GLN A 94 -15.29 -7.40 -4.85
C GLN A 94 -14.89 -7.47 -6.33
N SER A 95 -15.46 -6.62 -7.18
CA SER A 95 -15.14 -6.58 -8.61
C SER A 95 -14.46 -5.27 -8.98
N ASN A 96 -13.30 -5.35 -9.63
CA ASN A 96 -12.60 -4.22 -10.24
C ASN A 96 -13.54 -3.40 -11.12
N ASN A 97 -14.28 -4.05 -12.02
CA ASN A 97 -15.19 -3.36 -12.94
C ASN A 97 -16.26 -2.55 -12.20
N TYR A 98 -16.94 -3.18 -11.23
CA TYR A 98 -18.02 -2.50 -10.50
C TYR A 98 -17.49 -1.44 -9.53
N LEU A 99 -16.37 -1.71 -8.85
CA LEU A 99 -15.73 -0.76 -7.94
C LEU A 99 -15.33 0.52 -8.68
N TYR A 100 -14.59 0.41 -9.78
CA TYR A 100 -14.10 1.58 -10.50
C TYR A 100 -15.22 2.28 -11.27
N ARG A 101 -16.24 1.58 -11.78
CA ARG A 101 -17.44 2.23 -12.32
C ARG A 101 -18.21 3.02 -11.26
N PHE A 102 -18.33 2.50 -10.05
CA PHE A 102 -18.94 3.23 -8.93
C PHE A 102 -18.11 4.48 -8.59
N TYR A 103 -16.78 4.33 -8.49
CA TYR A 103 -15.88 5.43 -8.20
C TYR A 103 -15.94 6.53 -9.27
N GLU A 104 -15.89 6.16 -10.56
CA GLU A 104 -16.06 7.08 -11.69
C GLU A 104 -17.43 7.75 -11.69
N ALA A 105 -18.51 7.03 -11.35
CA ALA A 105 -19.84 7.62 -11.28
C ALA A 105 -19.93 8.67 -10.16
N ALA A 106 -19.36 8.40 -8.99
CA ALA A 106 -19.31 9.36 -7.89
C ALA A 106 -18.44 10.58 -8.25
N GLN A 107 -17.30 10.36 -8.89
CA GLN A 107 -16.41 11.43 -9.35
C GLN A 107 -17.11 12.31 -10.40
N ASN A 108 -17.71 11.70 -11.43
CA ASN A 108 -18.45 12.42 -12.46
C ASN A 108 -19.63 13.22 -11.87
N TRP A 109 -20.31 12.68 -10.86
CA TRP A 109 -21.35 13.43 -10.14
C TRP A 109 -20.80 14.72 -9.53
N PHE A 110 -19.65 14.64 -8.83
CA PHE A 110 -19.02 15.79 -8.20
C PHE A 110 -18.44 16.78 -9.23
N ASP A 111 -17.81 16.28 -10.30
CA ASP A 111 -17.26 17.10 -11.37
C ASP A 111 -18.36 17.88 -12.10
N ASN A 112 -19.50 17.25 -12.37
CA ASN A 112 -20.65 17.91 -12.99
C ASN A 112 -21.24 19.02 -12.11
N LEU A 113 -21.35 18.80 -10.80
CA LEU A 113 -21.75 19.87 -9.86
C LEU A 113 -20.78 21.05 -9.91
N SER A 114 -19.48 20.76 -10.02
CA SER A 114 -18.43 21.77 -10.09
C SER A 114 -18.43 22.59 -11.39
N GLN A 115 -19.12 22.12 -12.44
CA GLN A 115 -19.29 22.86 -13.68
C GLN A 115 -20.49 23.81 -13.68
N ASP A 116 -21.44 23.65 -12.74
CA ASP A 116 -22.59 24.55 -12.62
C ASP A 116 -22.25 25.73 -11.70
N PRO A 117 -22.09 26.96 -12.22
CA PRO A 117 -21.72 28.12 -11.41
C PRO A 117 -22.81 28.56 -10.42
N SER A 118 -24.02 28.00 -10.51
CA SER A 118 -25.09 28.25 -9.55
C SER A 118 -25.04 27.35 -8.31
N ILE A 119 -24.17 26.33 -8.32
CA ILE A 119 -24.00 25.37 -7.24
C ILE A 119 -22.67 25.64 -6.52
N ASP A 120 -22.71 25.71 -5.19
CA ASP A 120 -21.48 25.70 -4.39
C ASP A 120 -20.98 24.26 -4.23
N ALA A 121 -20.14 23.81 -5.17
CA ALA A 121 -19.60 22.45 -5.16
C ALA A 121 -18.82 22.13 -3.88
N ASN A 122 -18.18 23.13 -3.24
CA ASN A 122 -17.47 22.92 -1.98
C ASN A 122 -18.43 22.52 -0.85
N ALA A 123 -19.67 23.02 -0.86
CA ALA A 123 -20.70 22.59 0.09
C ALA A 123 -21.11 21.12 -0.07
N HIS A 124 -20.77 20.50 -1.21
CA HIS A 124 -21.06 19.10 -1.51
C HIS A 124 -19.84 18.18 -1.41
N TYR A 125 -18.63 18.73 -1.24
CA TYR A 125 -17.39 17.96 -1.18
C TYR A 125 -17.40 16.96 -0.02
N ASP A 126 -17.84 17.36 1.17
CA ASP A 126 -17.92 16.46 2.33
C ASP A 126 -18.85 15.27 2.06
N SER A 127 -19.93 15.47 1.29
CA SER A 127 -20.83 14.37 0.92
C SER A 127 -20.19 13.44 -0.11
N TYR A 128 -19.49 14.00 -1.10
CA TYR A 128 -18.71 13.24 -2.07
C TYR A 128 -17.63 12.40 -1.38
N ASP A 129 -16.76 13.04 -0.60
CA ASP A 129 -15.67 12.40 0.11
C ASP A 129 -16.18 11.28 1.03
N LYS A 130 -17.25 11.55 1.79
CA LYS A 130 -17.85 10.55 2.68
C LYS A 130 -18.45 9.36 1.93
N ALA A 131 -19.01 9.56 0.73
CA ALA A 131 -19.57 8.48 -0.08
C ALA A 131 -18.50 7.49 -0.59
N ILE A 132 -17.25 7.96 -0.75
CA ILE A 132 -16.12 7.16 -1.25
C ILE A 132 -15.06 6.85 -0.19
N GLU A 133 -15.15 7.41 1.04
CA GLU A 133 -14.20 7.19 2.15
C GLU A 133 -13.92 5.72 2.39
N TRP A 134 -14.97 4.90 2.36
CA TRP A 134 -14.86 3.48 2.62
C TRP A 134 -13.96 2.74 1.59
N ILE A 135 -13.77 3.29 0.39
CA ILE A 135 -12.88 2.78 -0.66
C ILE A 135 -11.43 3.19 -0.36
N TYR A 136 -11.14 4.49 -0.28
CA TYR A 136 -9.75 4.95 -0.14
C TYR A 136 -9.15 4.60 1.23
N SER A 137 -9.98 4.51 2.28
CA SER A 137 -9.53 4.05 3.62
C SER A 137 -9.09 2.58 3.66
N ARG A 138 -9.38 1.82 2.60
CA ARG A 138 -9.03 0.41 2.40
C ARG A 138 -8.08 0.21 1.23
N THR A 139 -7.55 1.29 0.67
CA THR A 139 -6.70 1.25 -0.52
C THR A 139 -5.27 1.61 -0.15
N LEU A 140 -4.37 0.68 -0.43
CA LEU A 140 -2.94 0.95 -0.41
C LEU A 140 -2.60 1.77 -1.67
N THR A 141 -2.13 2.99 -1.45
CA THR A 141 -1.61 3.86 -2.51
C THR A 141 -0.11 4.05 -2.29
N ALA A 142 0.69 3.67 -3.28
CA ALA A 142 2.13 3.87 -3.23
C ALA A 142 2.47 5.31 -3.63
N MET A 143 2.21 6.29 -2.75
CA MET A 143 2.32 7.72 -3.06
C MET A 143 3.74 8.18 -3.46
N HIS A 144 4.76 7.38 -3.17
CA HIS A 144 6.14 7.64 -3.61
C HIS A 144 6.37 7.29 -5.10
N LEU A 145 5.42 6.61 -5.73
CA LEU A 145 5.48 6.21 -7.14
C LEU A 145 4.63 7.16 -8.00
N THR A 146 5.21 7.61 -9.10
CA THR A 146 4.42 8.15 -10.22
C THR A 146 3.62 6.99 -10.83
N SER A 147 2.30 7.12 -10.88
CA SER A 147 1.41 6.10 -11.45
C SER A 147 1.47 4.73 -10.74
N GLY A 148 1.64 4.73 -9.42
CA GLY A 148 1.59 3.51 -8.61
C GLY A 148 0.20 2.84 -8.65
N PRO A 149 0.12 1.50 -8.70
CA PRO A 149 -1.17 0.81 -8.68
C PRO A 149 -1.92 1.09 -7.37
N GLY A 150 -3.23 1.23 -7.46
CA GLY A 150 -4.12 1.26 -6.30
C GLY A 150 -4.54 -0.16 -5.95
N ILE A 151 -4.33 -0.59 -4.71
CA ILE A 151 -4.66 -1.95 -4.25
C ILE A 151 -5.62 -1.86 -3.07
N SER A 152 -6.86 -2.26 -3.28
CA SER A 152 -7.94 -2.18 -2.31
C SER A 152 -8.24 -3.53 -1.66
N PHE A 153 -8.59 -3.50 -0.38
CA PHE A 153 -8.80 -4.68 0.47
C PHE A 153 -10.16 -4.62 1.15
N PHE A 154 -11.10 -5.46 0.74
CA PHE A 154 -12.48 -5.45 1.26
C PHE A 154 -12.80 -6.77 1.93
N ARG A 155 -12.97 -6.77 3.25
CA ARG A 155 -13.41 -7.94 4.00
C ARG A 155 -14.93 -8.07 3.96
N ASN A 156 -15.46 -9.26 3.73
CA ASN A 156 -16.84 -9.61 4.02
C ASN A 156 -16.89 -10.93 4.76
N ARG A 157 -17.30 -10.88 6.03
CA ARG A 157 -17.33 -12.03 6.95
C ARG A 157 -15.95 -12.70 7.03
N ASN A 158 -15.82 -13.92 6.50
CA ASN A 158 -14.59 -14.71 6.51
C ASN A 158 -13.79 -14.59 5.22
N ASN A 159 -14.25 -13.82 4.23
CA ASN A 159 -13.55 -13.61 2.97
C ASN A 159 -12.98 -12.20 2.90
N ILE A 160 -11.94 -12.04 2.09
CA ILE A 160 -11.39 -10.76 1.68
C ILE A 160 -11.19 -10.76 0.17
N SER A 161 -11.67 -9.69 -0.47
CA SER A 161 -11.36 -9.36 -1.86
C SER A 161 -10.21 -8.38 -1.92
N ILE A 162 -9.22 -8.71 -2.74
CA ILE A 162 -8.13 -7.82 -3.14
C ILE A 162 -8.42 -7.40 -4.57
N VAL A 163 -8.58 -6.10 -4.79
CA VAL A 163 -8.92 -5.51 -6.08
C VAL A 163 -7.89 -4.46 -6.41
N TRP A 164 -7.36 -4.45 -7.63
CA TRP A 164 -6.31 -3.50 -7.99
C TRP A 164 -6.53 -2.88 -9.37
N LYS A 165 -6.03 -1.65 -9.51
CA LYS A 165 -5.90 -0.92 -10.77
C LYS A 165 -4.43 -0.68 -11.07
N ALA A 166 -3.98 -1.17 -12.21
CA ALA A 166 -2.59 -1.17 -12.65
C ALA A 166 -2.42 -0.83 -14.15
N ASP A 167 -3.49 -0.43 -14.84
CA ASP A 167 -3.53 -0.06 -16.26
C ASP A 167 -2.86 1.29 -16.61
N HIS A 168 -1.97 1.79 -15.76
CA HIS A 168 -1.29 3.06 -15.98
C HIS A 168 -0.38 3.02 -17.21
N LEU A 169 -0.47 4.07 -18.02
CA LEU A 169 0.38 4.30 -19.18
C LEU A 169 1.33 5.47 -18.95
N THR A 170 2.51 5.40 -19.53
CA THR A 170 3.38 6.59 -19.70
C THR A 170 2.79 7.55 -20.73
N GLU A 171 3.37 8.76 -20.85
CA GLU A 171 3.00 9.74 -21.88
C GLU A 171 3.09 9.19 -23.31
N ASN A 172 3.88 8.14 -23.53
CA ASN A 172 4.06 7.48 -24.83
C ASN A 172 3.20 6.22 -25.00
N ASN A 173 2.14 6.05 -24.19
CA ASN A 173 1.24 4.89 -24.20
C ASN A 173 1.94 3.54 -23.91
N ILE A 174 3.00 3.54 -23.10
CA ILE A 174 3.68 2.32 -22.67
C ILE A 174 3.09 1.90 -21.31
N PRO A 175 2.63 0.65 -21.13
CA PRO A 175 2.19 0.15 -19.83
C PRO A 175 3.31 0.23 -18.81
N VAL A 176 3.04 0.85 -17.66
CA VAL A 176 4.02 0.99 -16.57
C VAL A 176 4.29 -0.37 -15.92
N TRP A 177 3.22 -1.10 -15.62
CA TRP A 177 3.24 -2.35 -14.86
C TRP A 177 3.01 -3.56 -15.76
N THR A 178 3.61 -4.71 -15.41
CA THR A 178 3.33 -5.99 -16.08
C THR A 178 1.93 -6.49 -15.74
N ALA A 179 1.48 -6.25 -14.51
CA ALA A 179 0.13 -6.52 -14.07
C ALA A 179 -0.88 -5.62 -14.79
N GLN A 180 -2.00 -6.21 -15.19
CA GLN A 180 -3.21 -5.51 -15.61
C GLN A 180 -4.16 -5.38 -14.43
N ASP A 181 -5.24 -4.61 -14.59
CA ASP A 181 -6.36 -4.54 -13.64
C ASP A 181 -6.88 -5.94 -13.27
N GLY A 182 -7.27 -6.13 -12.01
CA GLY A 182 -7.75 -7.43 -11.58
C GLY A 182 -8.31 -7.48 -10.17
N GLU A 183 -8.74 -8.68 -9.80
CA GLU A 183 -9.38 -9.01 -8.55
C GLU A 183 -9.08 -10.46 -8.15
N VAL A 184 -9.01 -10.71 -6.85
CA VAL A 184 -8.99 -12.07 -6.27
C VAL A 184 -9.72 -12.06 -4.94
N ALA A 185 -10.35 -13.18 -4.59
CA ALA A 185 -10.89 -13.42 -3.26
C ALA A 185 -10.14 -14.57 -2.57
N MET A 186 -9.96 -14.46 -1.26
CA MET A 186 -9.42 -15.53 -0.43
C MET A 186 -10.05 -15.51 0.97
N GLU A 187 -9.85 -16.61 1.71
CA GLU A 187 -10.19 -16.64 3.13
C GLU A 187 -9.37 -15.59 3.88
N TYR A 188 -10.03 -14.83 4.75
CA TYR A 188 -9.43 -13.76 5.53
C TYR A 188 -8.36 -14.29 6.49
N ALA A 189 -8.53 -15.51 7.01
CA ALA A 189 -7.51 -16.17 7.82
C ALA A 189 -6.22 -16.46 7.03
N THR A 190 -6.34 -16.80 5.74
CA THR A 190 -5.17 -16.98 4.86
C THR A 190 -4.47 -15.65 4.63
N PHE A 191 -5.23 -14.58 4.36
CA PHE A 191 -4.68 -13.24 4.23
C PHE A 191 -3.89 -12.82 5.48
N ILE A 192 -4.45 -13.01 6.68
CA ILE A 192 -3.74 -12.70 7.94
C ILE A 192 -2.43 -13.49 8.05
N HIS A 193 -2.45 -14.78 7.70
CA HIS A 193 -1.25 -15.62 7.72
C HIS A 193 -0.15 -15.09 6.80
N GLU A 194 -0.52 -14.59 5.62
CA GLU A 194 0.44 -13.99 4.68
C GLU A 194 1.05 -12.68 5.22
N ILE A 195 0.25 -11.85 5.94
CA ILE A 195 0.77 -10.65 6.61
C ILE A 195 1.72 -11.02 7.76
N GLU A 196 1.36 -12.04 8.54
CA GLU A 196 2.19 -12.55 9.63
C GLU A 196 3.52 -13.12 9.14
N ASP A 197 3.48 -13.96 8.09
CA ASP A 197 4.66 -14.53 7.44
C ASP A 197 5.58 -13.44 6.89
N PHE A 198 5.01 -12.44 6.21
CA PHE A 198 5.77 -11.28 5.74
C PHE A 198 6.46 -10.55 6.90
N GLY A 199 5.74 -10.23 7.97
CA GLY A 199 6.32 -9.61 9.15
C GLY A 199 7.46 -10.43 9.73
N HIS A 200 7.28 -11.74 9.88
CA HIS A 200 8.32 -12.64 10.38
C HIS A 200 9.57 -12.60 9.50
N ARG A 201 9.42 -12.77 8.18
CA ARG A 201 10.54 -12.74 7.23
C ARG A 201 11.23 -11.39 7.22
N PHE A 202 10.48 -10.30 7.17
CA PHE A 202 11.02 -8.94 7.13
C PHE A 202 11.83 -8.61 8.38
N PHE A 203 11.28 -8.83 9.58
CA PHE A 203 12.00 -8.50 10.80
C PHE A 203 13.17 -9.44 11.07
N THR A 204 13.09 -10.72 10.69
CA THR A 204 14.26 -11.62 10.74
C THR A 204 15.37 -11.15 9.78
N ALA A 205 15.02 -10.73 8.57
CA ALA A 205 16.01 -10.17 7.64
C ALA A 205 16.62 -8.86 8.18
N MET A 206 15.79 -8.01 8.79
CA MET A 206 16.25 -6.77 9.42
C MET A 206 17.13 -6.99 10.65
N ASP A 207 16.97 -8.08 11.41
CA ASP A 207 17.91 -8.40 12.50
C ASP A 207 19.33 -8.62 11.94
N ALA A 208 19.46 -9.39 10.86
CA ALA A 208 20.74 -9.61 10.20
C ALA A 208 21.28 -8.30 9.61
N GLN A 209 20.41 -7.50 8.97
CA GLN A 209 20.75 -6.20 8.40
C GLN A 209 21.33 -5.24 9.46
N VAL A 210 20.67 -5.15 10.62
CA VAL A 210 21.09 -4.32 11.76
C VAL A 210 22.40 -4.83 12.35
N GLN A 211 22.57 -6.14 12.50
CA GLN A 211 23.83 -6.72 13.00
C GLN A 211 25.01 -6.33 12.10
N ILE A 212 24.87 -6.49 10.79
CA ILE A 212 25.89 -6.10 9.81
C ILE A 212 26.17 -4.59 9.91
N ALA A 213 25.13 -3.75 10.02
CA ALA A 213 25.28 -2.31 10.14
C ALA A 213 26.00 -1.89 11.44
N VAL A 214 25.78 -2.61 12.54
CA VAL A 214 26.46 -2.38 13.82
C VAL A 214 27.94 -2.77 13.75
N GLU A 215 28.29 -3.82 13.01
CA GLU A 215 29.69 -4.25 12.86
C GLU A 215 30.47 -3.43 11.82
N LYS A 216 29.77 -2.88 10.82
CA LYS A 216 30.37 -2.10 9.74
C LYS A 216 31.12 -0.86 10.26
N ASN A 217 32.27 -0.59 9.65
CA ASN A 217 32.95 0.70 9.74
C ASN A 217 32.35 1.67 8.72
N TRP A 218 31.68 2.70 9.20
CA TRP A 218 30.97 3.68 8.38
C TRP A 218 31.83 4.90 7.99
N GLY A 219 33.12 4.92 8.36
CA GLY A 219 34.00 6.05 8.07
C GLY A 219 33.51 7.33 8.75
N THR A 220 33.20 8.35 7.96
CA THR A 220 32.69 9.64 8.45
C THR A 220 31.16 9.69 8.59
N THR A 221 30.44 8.69 8.06
CA THR A 221 28.98 8.62 8.13
C THR A 221 28.53 8.42 9.58
N GLN A 222 27.61 9.26 10.03
CA GLN A 222 27.05 9.22 11.39
C GLN A 222 26.05 8.07 11.51
N VAL A 223 26.30 7.16 12.46
CA VAL A 223 25.42 6.01 12.73
C VAL A 223 25.30 5.82 14.24
N ASN A 224 24.08 5.93 14.75
CA ASN A 224 23.79 5.58 16.14
C ASN A 224 23.48 4.08 16.24
N LYS A 225 24.50 3.28 16.50
CA LYS A 225 24.41 1.81 16.56
C LYS A 225 23.47 1.30 17.65
N GLU A 226 23.46 1.95 18.81
CA GLU A 226 22.54 1.61 19.91
C GLU A 226 21.09 1.87 19.50
N ARG A 227 20.84 3.01 18.84
CA ARG A 227 19.51 3.35 18.33
C ARG A 227 19.04 2.36 17.26
N LEU A 228 19.90 1.87 16.37
CA LEU A 228 19.52 0.85 15.37
C LEU A 228 18.96 -0.42 16.02
N ILE A 229 19.63 -0.90 17.08
CA ILE A 229 19.21 -2.10 17.82
C ILE A 229 17.87 -1.82 18.53
N GLN A 230 17.75 -0.68 19.19
CA GLN A 230 16.53 -0.30 19.90
C GLN A 230 15.34 -0.16 18.94
N GLU A 231 15.53 0.57 17.83
CA GLU A 231 14.48 0.81 16.84
C GLU A 231 14.01 -0.49 16.20
N GLN A 232 14.92 -1.43 15.91
CA GLN A 232 14.53 -2.74 15.39
C GLN A 232 13.56 -3.49 16.31
N GLN A 233 13.78 -3.44 17.62
CA GLN A 233 12.85 -4.06 18.58
C GLN A 233 11.53 -3.29 18.66
N GLU A 234 11.57 -1.96 18.67
CA GLU A 234 10.37 -1.10 18.68
C GLU A 234 9.51 -1.33 17.43
N ARG A 235 10.11 -1.38 16.24
CA ARG A 235 9.40 -1.58 14.97
C ARG A 235 8.78 -2.97 14.89
N ARG A 236 9.48 -4.01 15.36
CA ARG A 236 8.93 -5.37 15.46
C ARG A 236 7.73 -5.42 16.39
N ALA A 237 7.86 -4.87 17.60
CA ALA A 237 6.77 -4.83 18.57
C ALA A 237 5.57 -4.03 18.05
N GLY A 238 5.83 -2.87 17.43
CA GLY A 238 4.80 -2.04 16.82
C GLY A 238 4.06 -2.75 15.69
N PHE A 239 4.77 -3.51 14.85
CA PHE A 239 4.13 -4.34 13.83
C PHE A 239 3.24 -5.43 14.45
N GLN A 240 3.73 -6.16 15.46
CA GLN A 240 2.94 -7.19 16.14
C GLN A 240 1.67 -6.61 16.77
N GLN A 241 1.77 -5.42 17.38
CA GLN A 241 0.61 -4.71 17.90
C GLN A 241 -0.40 -4.39 16.79
N LYS A 242 0.06 -3.84 15.65
CA LYS A 242 -0.84 -3.55 14.52
C LYS A 242 -1.42 -4.81 13.91
N LEU A 243 -0.66 -5.89 13.78
CA LEU A 243 -1.15 -7.18 13.28
C LEU A 243 -2.30 -7.73 14.14
N SER A 244 -2.28 -7.48 15.45
CA SER A 244 -3.36 -7.92 16.34
C SER A 244 -4.73 -7.30 15.99
N ILE A 245 -4.75 -6.15 15.31
CA ILE A 245 -5.98 -5.51 14.81
C ILE A 245 -6.70 -6.40 13.81
N LEU A 246 -5.96 -7.06 12.90
CA LEU A 246 -6.55 -7.93 11.87
C LEU A 246 -7.20 -9.17 12.49
N ASN A 247 -6.69 -9.64 13.64
CA ASN A 247 -7.26 -10.76 14.39
C ASN A 247 -8.36 -10.33 15.38
N GLY A 248 -8.47 -9.04 15.66
CA GLY A 248 -9.34 -8.48 16.67
C GLY A 248 -10.71 -8.04 16.16
N GLN A 249 -11.48 -7.41 17.07
CA GLN A 249 -12.64 -6.62 16.67
C GLN A 249 -12.17 -5.23 16.25
N PRO A 250 -12.57 -4.74 15.07
CA PRO A 250 -12.20 -3.41 14.59
C PRO A 250 -12.75 -2.35 15.52
N THR A 251 -11.96 -1.30 15.78
CA THR A 251 -12.34 -0.21 16.68
C THR A 251 -12.95 0.97 15.94
N LYS A 252 -12.57 1.17 14.67
CA LYS A 252 -13.22 2.11 13.76
C LYS A 252 -14.42 1.44 13.09
N HIS A 253 -15.54 2.16 13.02
CA HIS A 253 -16.73 1.72 12.31
C HIS A 253 -17.13 2.75 11.25
N THR A 254 -17.30 2.27 10.02
CA THR A 254 -17.82 3.00 8.89
C THR A 254 -19.33 3.18 9.05
N GLU A 255 -19.83 4.40 8.88
CA GLU A 255 -21.25 4.74 9.02
C GLU A 255 -22.04 4.35 7.76
N TRP A 256 -22.18 3.05 7.50
CA TRP A 256 -22.77 2.52 6.26
C TRP A 256 -24.18 3.07 5.93
N ASN A 257 -25.01 3.34 6.94
CA ASN A 257 -26.32 3.95 6.73
C ASN A 257 -26.23 5.39 6.19
N VAL A 258 -25.25 6.16 6.67
CA VAL A 258 -24.99 7.53 6.21
C VAL A 258 -24.49 7.48 4.78
N ILE A 259 -23.52 6.62 4.49
CA ILE A 259 -22.97 6.42 3.14
C ILE A 259 -24.08 6.00 2.17
N ASN A 260 -24.90 5.02 2.53
CA ASN A 260 -26.01 4.57 1.69
C ASN A 260 -27.03 5.71 1.42
N SER A 261 -27.33 6.52 2.44
CA SER A 261 -28.21 7.69 2.24
C SER A 261 -27.58 8.74 1.32
N MET A 262 -26.26 8.94 1.37
CA MET A 262 -25.55 9.88 0.49
C MET A 262 -25.56 9.39 -0.95
N ILE A 263 -25.18 8.13 -1.18
CA ILE A 263 -25.21 7.48 -2.51
C ILE A 263 -26.61 7.53 -3.11
N THR A 264 -27.65 7.25 -2.31
CA THR A 264 -29.04 7.30 -2.79
C THR A 264 -29.41 8.71 -3.27
N LYS A 265 -28.97 9.77 -2.56
CA LYS A 265 -29.23 11.17 -2.97
C LYS A 265 -28.40 11.59 -4.19
N MET A 266 -27.20 11.05 -4.36
CA MET A 266 -26.34 11.35 -5.51
C MET A 266 -26.95 10.82 -6.82
N PHE A 267 -27.59 9.65 -6.77
CA PHE A 267 -28.07 8.93 -7.95
C PHE A 267 -29.60 8.79 -8.04
N SER A 268 -30.35 9.58 -7.26
CA SER A 268 -31.82 9.73 -7.37
C SER A 268 -32.20 10.82 -8.37
#